data_AF-A0A848ZZ82-F1
#
_entry.id   AF-A0A848ZZ82-F1
#
_cell.length_a   1.000
_cell.length_b   1.000
_cell.length_c   1.000
_cell.angle_alpha   90.00
_cell.angle_beta   90.00
_cell.angle_gamma   90.00
#
_symmetry.space_group_name_H-M   'P 1'
#
loop_
_entity.id
_entity.type
_entity.pdbx_description
1 polymer ?
#
loop_
_entity_poly.entity_id
_entity_poly.type
_entity_poly.pdbx_seq_one_letter_code
_entity_poly.pdbx_strand_id
1 'polypeptide(L)'
;MKKVPYRNLISKVLGVSLVVALLLSNSLLAQETAAPSGEGDAAKGKQLFNQNCAACHSLNKKMTGPALAGVTEKYDKEWLYQWIKNSPALIKSGDADAVKIYNEYNQAAMTPFPLLSNEDIDNILAYTDAPPVVPKAAADAADAVAAGGDSSGISNEVILGALALVFALLVVMLILVNKTLRRIAEANGVILEKELAEKRTPIWKAFAQNQFLVLVFAIFLLLGSAYFAYGWMMQVGVDQGYAPIQPIHYSHKIHAGDNGIECKYCHSSARVSKTSGIPSLNVCMNCHKSIYEYKGNPEGPSKEDLANGY
;
A
#
# COMPACT_ATOMS: atom_id res chain seq x y z
N MET A 1 55.11 -0.81 -38.31
CA MET A 1 53.91 -1.16 -37.53
C MET A 1 54.31 -1.30 -36.06
N LYS A 2 53.95 -0.35 -35.19
CA LYS A 2 54.27 -0.38 -33.74
C LYS A 2 53.35 -1.38 -33.04
N LYS A 3 53.94 -2.34 -32.30
CA LYS A 3 53.20 -3.35 -31.52
C LYS A 3 52.49 -2.70 -30.33
N VAL A 4 51.21 -2.99 -30.16
CA VAL A 4 50.38 -2.49 -29.04
C VAL A 4 50.73 -3.29 -27.77
N PRO A 5 51.13 -2.66 -26.64
CA PRO A 5 51.71 -3.38 -25.49
C PRO A 5 50.71 -4.10 -24.58
N TYR A 6 49.40 -3.86 -24.74
CA TYR A 6 48.43 -4.15 -23.67
C TYR A 6 47.25 -5.04 -24.09
N ARG A 7 47.49 -6.06 -24.92
CA ARG A 7 46.44 -6.99 -25.38
C ARG A 7 45.78 -7.80 -24.25
N ASN A 8 46.45 -7.96 -23.11
CA ASN A 8 46.02 -8.84 -22.02
C ASN A 8 45.53 -8.10 -20.75
N LEU A 9 45.40 -6.77 -20.78
CA LEU A 9 45.03 -5.98 -19.61
C LEU A 9 43.57 -6.25 -19.19
N ILE A 10 42.66 -6.38 -20.16
CA ILE A 10 41.24 -6.63 -19.92
C ILE A 10 41.01 -8.01 -19.26
N SER A 11 41.72 -9.04 -19.69
CA SER A 11 41.64 -10.38 -19.10
C SER A 11 42.17 -10.43 -17.67
N LYS A 12 43.21 -9.65 -17.36
CA LYS A 12 43.75 -9.55 -15.98
C LYS A 12 42.81 -8.79 -15.04
N VAL A 13 42.18 -7.73 -15.51
CA VAL A 13 41.20 -6.96 -14.71
C VAL A 13 39.93 -7.78 -14.43
N LEU A 14 39.42 -8.51 -15.43
CA LEU A 14 38.26 -9.40 -15.25
C LEU A 14 38.55 -10.57 -14.30
N GLY A 15 39.75 -11.17 -14.38
CA GLY A 15 40.16 -12.24 -13.45
C GLY A 15 40.24 -11.77 -12.00
N VAL A 16 40.76 -10.57 -11.76
CA VAL A 16 40.86 -10.00 -10.40
C VAL A 16 39.48 -9.65 -9.84
N SER A 17 38.55 -9.11 -10.65
CA SER A 17 37.16 -8.86 -10.23
C SER A 17 36.40 -10.14 -9.87
N LEU A 18 36.63 -11.25 -10.58
CA LEU A 18 35.96 -12.52 -10.30
C LEU A 18 36.43 -13.13 -8.96
N VAL A 19 37.73 -13.04 -8.66
CA VAL A 19 38.30 -13.53 -7.39
C VAL A 19 37.80 -12.68 -6.22
N VAL A 20 37.69 -11.37 -6.38
CA VAL A 20 37.14 -10.48 -5.34
C VAL A 20 35.65 -10.77 -5.10
N ALA A 21 34.86 -11.06 -6.14
CA ALA A 21 33.45 -11.44 -5.99
C ALA A 21 33.26 -12.80 -5.29
N LEU A 22 34.15 -13.77 -5.53
CA LEU A 22 34.13 -15.07 -4.85
C LEU A 22 34.56 -14.98 -3.37
N LEU A 23 35.45 -14.04 -3.02
CA LEU A 23 35.88 -13.81 -1.64
C LEU A 23 34.89 -12.96 -0.80
N LEU A 24 33.89 -12.35 -1.44
CA LEU A 24 32.78 -11.63 -0.80
C LEU A 24 31.51 -12.48 -0.62
N SER A 25 31.57 -13.77 -0.94
CA SER A 25 30.49 -14.72 -0.68
C SER A 25 30.51 -15.10 0.80
N ASN A 26 29.78 -14.35 1.62
CA ASN A 26 29.58 -14.65 3.04
C ASN A 26 29.07 -16.09 3.20
N SER A 27 29.77 -16.87 4.03
CA SER A 27 29.25 -18.13 4.55
C SER A 27 28.02 -17.83 5.41
N LEU A 28 26.84 -18.08 4.85
CA LEU A 28 25.60 -18.27 5.60
C LEU A 28 25.71 -19.62 6.33
N LEU A 29 26.47 -19.64 7.43
CA LEU A 29 26.29 -20.67 8.44
C LEU A 29 25.08 -20.25 9.28
N ALA A 30 23.94 -20.90 9.01
CA ALA A 30 22.84 -20.93 9.94
C ALA A 30 23.37 -21.48 11.28
N GLN A 31 23.31 -20.65 12.31
CA GLN A 31 23.62 -21.06 13.66
C GLN A 31 22.45 -21.88 14.18
N GLU A 32 22.56 -23.20 14.05
CA GLU A 32 21.75 -24.15 14.79
C GLU A 32 22.18 -24.06 16.25
N THR A 33 21.45 -23.25 17.02
CA THR A 33 21.55 -23.29 18.48
C THR A 33 20.80 -24.52 18.93
N ALA A 34 21.54 -25.60 19.19
CA ALA A 34 21.06 -26.69 20.02
C ALA A 34 20.74 -26.12 21.41
N ALA A 35 19.45 -25.89 21.67
CA ALA A 35 18.92 -25.64 23.00
C ALA A 35 18.66 -27.00 23.70
N PRO A 36 18.74 -27.05 25.04
CA PRO A 36 18.67 -28.28 25.78
C PRO A 36 17.26 -28.89 25.71
N SER A 37 17.24 -30.23 25.70
CA SER A 37 16.06 -31.08 25.83
C SER A 37 15.14 -30.67 27.00
N GLY A 38 13.88 -30.33 26.73
CA GLY A 38 12.82 -30.40 27.74
C GLY A 38 11.59 -29.51 27.55
N GLU A 39 11.73 -28.32 26.97
CA GLU A 39 10.62 -27.36 26.82
C GLU A 39 10.52 -26.91 25.35
N GLY A 40 9.34 -27.07 24.74
CA GLY A 40 9.11 -26.74 23.34
C GLY A 40 9.34 -25.26 23.01
N ASP A 41 9.55 -24.96 21.74
CA ASP A 41 9.64 -23.60 21.21
C ASP A 41 8.25 -22.97 21.10
N ALA A 42 7.93 -22.06 22.03
CA ALA A 42 6.65 -21.35 22.05
C ALA A 42 6.39 -20.48 20.81
N ALA A 43 7.43 -20.00 20.11
CA ALA A 43 7.25 -19.22 18.88
C ALA A 43 6.81 -20.13 17.72
N LYS A 44 7.48 -21.28 17.55
CA LYS A 44 7.06 -22.33 16.61
C LYS A 44 5.68 -22.88 16.97
N GLY A 45 5.43 -23.04 18.27
CA GLY A 45 4.16 -23.45 18.85
C GLY A 45 3.00 -22.52 18.49
N LYS A 46 3.21 -21.20 18.60
CA LYS A 46 2.22 -20.19 18.20
C LYS A 46 1.81 -20.33 16.74
N GLN A 47 2.77 -20.55 15.85
CA GLN A 47 2.49 -20.73 14.43
C GLN A 47 1.64 -21.99 14.19
N LEU A 48 2.03 -23.11 14.78
CA LEU A 48 1.30 -24.38 14.67
C LEU A 48 -0.11 -24.29 15.28
N PHE A 49 -0.25 -23.61 16.42
CA PHE A 49 -1.54 -23.34 17.07
C PHE A 49 -2.46 -22.52 16.17
N ASN A 50 -1.94 -21.44 15.58
CA ASN A 50 -2.71 -20.57 14.69
C ASN A 50 -3.20 -21.31 13.44
N GLN A 51 -2.40 -22.27 12.95
CA GLN A 51 -2.74 -23.06 11.76
C GLN A 51 -3.76 -24.16 12.05
N ASN A 52 -3.67 -24.83 13.21
CA ASN A 52 -4.39 -26.08 13.44
C ASN A 52 -5.44 -26.02 14.56
N CYS A 53 -5.31 -25.08 15.51
CA CYS A 53 -6.05 -25.11 16.78
C CYS A 53 -6.93 -23.87 16.99
N ALA A 54 -6.46 -22.70 16.53
CA ALA A 54 -7.09 -21.40 16.79
C ALA A 54 -8.51 -21.24 16.22
N ALA A 55 -8.93 -22.10 15.29
CA ALA A 55 -10.29 -22.08 14.75
C ALA A 55 -11.34 -22.52 15.79
N CYS A 56 -10.95 -23.35 16.77
CA CYS A 56 -11.86 -23.93 17.75
C CYS A 56 -11.49 -23.61 19.20
N HIS A 57 -10.21 -23.33 19.46
CA HIS A 57 -9.69 -23.07 20.80
C HIS A 57 -9.14 -21.66 20.96
N SER A 58 -9.22 -21.14 22.17
CA SER A 58 -8.49 -19.97 22.61
C SER A 58 -7.64 -20.30 23.84
N LEU A 59 -6.71 -19.42 24.21
CA LEU A 59 -5.93 -19.61 25.42
C LEU A 59 -6.78 -19.45 26.69
N ASN A 60 -7.54 -18.35 26.82
CA ASN A 60 -8.14 -17.96 28.10
C ASN A 60 -9.68 -18.00 28.16
N LYS A 61 -10.35 -18.38 27.07
CA LYS A 61 -11.82 -18.45 27.03
C LYS A 61 -12.35 -19.72 26.36
N LYS A 62 -13.55 -20.14 26.75
CA LYS A 62 -14.28 -21.22 26.09
C LYS A 62 -14.80 -20.74 24.73
N MET A 63 -14.67 -21.58 23.69
CA MET A 63 -15.20 -21.37 22.34
C MET A 63 -15.90 -22.66 21.88
N THR A 64 -15.66 -23.10 20.64
CA THR A 64 -16.05 -24.44 20.15
C THR A 64 -15.39 -25.54 20.99
N GLY A 65 -14.17 -25.31 21.46
CA GLY A 65 -13.46 -26.14 22.43
C GLY A 65 -13.08 -25.39 23.72
N PRO A 66 -12.50 -26.10 24.71
CA PRO A 66 -12.03 -25.51 25.96
C PRO A 66 -10.90 -24.49 25.79
N ALA A 67 -10.76 -23.64 26.81
CA ALA A 67 -9.59 -22.79 27.00
C ALA A 67 -8.36 -23.68 27.22
N LEU A 68 -7.25 -23.38 26.52
CA LEU A 68 -6.04 -24.23 26.53
C LEU A 68 -4.90 -23.68 27.39
N ALA A 69 -5.03 -22.49 27.99
CA ALA A 69 -4.01 -21.98 28.90
C ALA A 69 -3.85 -22.92 30.11
N GLY A 70 -2.62 -23.36 30.37
CA GLY A 70 -2.29 -24.27 31.47
C GLY A 70 -2.87 -25.68 31.29
N VAL A 71 -3.09 -26.13 30.05
CA VAL A 71 -3.68 -27.44 29.80
C VAL A 71 -2.81 -28.59 30.30
N THR A 72 -1.48 -28.40 30.34
CA THR A 72 -0.52 -29.39 30.85
C THR A 72 -0.54 -29.53 32.36
N GLU A 73 -1.12 -28.59 33.11
CA GLU A 73 -1.37 -28.74 34.54
C GLU A 73 -2.58 -29.65 34.82
N LYS A 74 -3.46 -29.80 33.82
CA LYS A 74 -4.73 -30.52 33.97
C LYS A 74 -4.68 -31.95 33.45
N TYR A 75 -3.86 -32.23 32.43
CA TYR A 75 -3.74 -33.55 31.82
C TYR A 75 -2.27 -33.92 31.60
N ASP A 76 -1.98 -35.21 31.73
CA ASP A 76 -0.64 -35.74 31.46
C ASP A 76 -0.24 -35.51 29.99
N LYS A 77 1.04 -35.24 29.77
CA LYS A 77 1.60 -34.91 28.46
C LYS A 77 1.40 -36.05 27.45
N GLU A 78 1.56 -37.29 27.91
CA GLU A 78 1.34 -38.50 27.12
C GLU A 78 -0.13 -38.67 26.71
N TRP A 79 -1.06 -38.32 27.60
CA TRP A 79 -2.49 -38.32 27.30
C TRP A 79 -2.81 -37.25 26.24
N LEU A 80 -2.23 -36.06 26.38
CA LEU A 80 -2.38 -34.97 25.39
C LEU A 80 -1.87 -35.37 24.00
N TYR A 81 -0.77 -36.13 23.91
CA TYR A 81 -0.31 -36.65 22.61
C TYR A 81 -1.36 -37.55 21.94
N GLN A 82 -1.95 -38.47 22.69
CA GLN A 82 -2.95 -39.39 22.15
C GLN A 82 -4.25 -38.67 21.79
N TRP A 83 -4.68 -37.74 22.64
CA TRP A 83 -5.86 -36.90 22.41
C TRP A 83 -5.72 -36.02 21.17
N ILE A 84 -4.60 -35.29 21.02
CA ILE A 84 -4.38 -34.38 19.88
C ILE A 84 -4.25 -35.17 18.58
N LYS A 85 -3.58 -36.32 18.60
CA LYS A 85 -3.41 -37.15 17.41
C LYS A 85 -4.71 -37.84 16.99
N ASN A 86 -5.51 -38.32 17.94
CA ASN A 86 -6.72 -39.08 17.65
C ASN A 86 -7.75 -39.10 18.80
N SER A 87 -8.37 -37.96 19.10
CA SER A 87 -9.41 -37.87 20.12
C SER A 87 -10.62 -38.80 19.90
N PRO A 88 -11.11 -39.08 18.67
CA PRO A 88 -12.20 -40.04 18.49
C PRO A 88 -11.85 -41.46 18.94
N ALA A 89 -10.58 -41.88 18.80
CA ALA A 89 -10.14 -43.18 19.28
C ALA A 89 -10.17 -43.27 20.81
N LEU A 90 -9.76 -42.20 21.51
CA LEU A 90 -9.81 -42.12 22.98
C LEU A 90 -11.25 -42.09 23.52
N ILE A 91 -12.14 -41.36 22.85
CA ILE A 91 -13.56 -41.34 23.19
C ILE A 91 -14.16 -42.75 23.00
N LYS A 92 -13.82 -43.42 21.89
CA LYS A 92 -14.32 -44.77 21.58
C LYS A 92 -13.74 -45.84 22.51
N SER A 93 -12.52 -45.67 23.02
CA SER A 93 -11.94 -46.59 24.01
C SER A 93 -12.60 -46.49 25.38
N GLY A 94 -13.47 -45.49 25.60
CA GLY A 94 -14.17 -45.28 26.86
C GLY A 94 -13.33 -44.58 27.93
N ASP A 95 -12.31 -43.82 27.52
CA ASP A 95 -11.52 -43.01 28.45
C ASP A 95 -12.43 -41.98 29.14
N ALA A 96 -12.37 -41.93 30.47
CA ALA A 96 -13.34 -41.18 31.27
C ALA A 96 -13.23 -39.66 31.04
N ASP A 97 -12.02 -39.13 30.90
CA ASP A 97 -11.77 -37.71 30.68
C ASP A 97 -12.12 -37.30 29.24
N ALA A 98 -11.76 -38.13 28.25
CA ALA A 98 -12.15 -37.97 26.86
C ALA A 98 -13.68 -37.89 26.68
N VAL A 99 -14.41 -38.83 27.27
CA VAL A 99 -15.89 -38.88 27.19
C VAL A 99 -16.51 -37.69 27.93
N LYS A 100 -15.96 -37.30 29.08
CA LYS A 100 -16.43 -36.16 29.87
C LYS A 100 -16.32 -34.85 29.08
N ILE A 101 -15.15 -34.56 28.50
CA ILE A 101 -14.93 -33.35 27.70
C ILE A 101 -15.82 -33.36 26.46
N TYR A 102 -15.94 -34.50 25.79
CA TYR A 102 -16.80 -34.63 24.60
C TYR A 102 -18.26 -34.29 24.91
N ASN A 103 -18.79 -34.77 26.03
CA ASN A 103 -20.15 -34.44 26.47
C ASN A 103 -20.30 -32.99 26.94
N GLU A 104 -19.29 -32.41 27.61
CA GLU A 104 -19.31 -31.00 28.06
C GLU A 104 -19.39 -30.03 26.86
N TYR A 105 -18.79 -30.38 25.73
CA TYR A 105 -18.72 -29.54 24.53
C TYR A 105 -19.73 -29.96 23.45
N ASN A 106 -20.93 -30.41 23.87
CA ASN A 106 -22.05 -30.77 22.98
C ASN A 106 -21.69 -31.80 21.90
N GLN A 107 -20.79 -32.74 22.22
CA GLN A 107 -20.36 -33.78 21.29
C GLN A 107 -19.71 -33.21 20.01
N ALA A 108 -19.17 -31.98 20.08
CA ALA A 108 -18.42 -31.37 19.00
C ALA A 108 -17.18 -32.22 18.70
N ALA A 109 -17.06 -32.67 17.44
CA ALA A 109 -15.95 -33.50 17.02
C ALA A 109 -14.68 -32.64 16.87
N MET A 110 -13.63 -32.98 17.61
CA MET A 110 -12.29 -32.47 17.38
C MET A 110 -11.63 -33.26 16.24
N THR A 111 -11.08 -32.55 15.24
CA THR A 111 -10.40 -33.17 14.11
C THR A 111 -9.13 -33.89 14.58
N PRO A 112 -8.85 -35.14 14.11
CA PRO A 112 -7.58 -35.82 14.42
C PRO A 112 -6.39 -35.16 13.72
N PHE A 113 -5.26 -35.03 14.43
CA PHE A 113 -4.00 -34.50 13.87
C PHE A 113 -2.87 -35.55 13.88
N PRO A 114 -3.00 -36.67 13.15
CA PRO A 114 -2.01 -37.75 13.17
C PRO A 114 -0.66 -37.35 12.55
N LEU A 115 -0.62 -36.26 11.78
CA LEU A 115 0.59 -35.75 11.12
C LEU A 115 1.47 -34.90 12.05
N LEU A 116 0.95 -34.44 13.19
CA LEU A 116 1.75 -33.68 14.15
C LEU A 116 2.70 -34.63 14.89
N SER A 117 3.99 -34.32 14.87
CA SER A 117 4.98 -35.04 15.67
C SER A 117 4.81 -34.71 17.16
N ASN A 118 5.41 -35.51 18.05
CA ASN A 118 5.40 -35.16 19.48
C ASN A 118 6.12 -33.83 19.73
N GLU A 119 7.16 -33.52 18.96
CA GLU A 119 7.87 -32.24 19.04
C GLU A 119 6.96 -31.07 18.63
N ASP A 120 6.15 -31.23 17.58
CA ASP A 120 5.18 -30.20 17.17
C ASP A 120 4.14 -29.95 18.25
N ILE A 121 3.68 -31.03 18.90
CA ILE A 121 2.74 -30.93 20.03
C ILE A 121 3.42 -30.26 21.23
N ASP A 122 4.68 -30.59 21.52
CA ASP A 122 5.45 -29.94 22.59
C ASP A 122 5.60 -28.44 22.38
N ASN A 123 5.87 -28.02 21.14
CA ASN A 123 5.92 -26.61 20.78
C ASN A 123 4.56 -25.94 21.00
N ILE A 124 3.45 -26.59 20.57
CA ILE A 124 2.09 -26.08 20.79
C ILE A 124 1.78 -25.95 22.29
N LEU A 125 2.11 -26.96 23.10
CA LEU A 125 1.87 -26.96 24.54
C LEU A 125 2.70 -25.87 25.25
N ALA A 126 3.97 -25.71 24.86
CA ALA A 126 4.81 -24.63 25.36
C ALA A 126 4.22 -23.24 25.05
N TYR A 127 3.55 -23.06 23.91
CA TYR A 127 2.81 -21.83 23.61
C TYR A 127 1.54 -21.67 24.46
N THR A 128 0.81 -22.75 24.72
CA THR A 128 -0.43 -22.66 25.52
C THR A 128 -0.16 -22.38 26.99
N ASP A 129 0.98 -22.84 27.51
CA ASP A 129 1.35 -22.66 28.92
C ASP A 129 2.14 -21.37 29.18
N ALA A 130 2.58 -20.68 28.12
CA ALA A 130 3.30 -19.42 28.25
C ALA A 130 2.40 -18.33 28.88
N PRO A 131 2.89 -17.58 29.90
CA PRO A 131 2.14 -16.45 30.45
C PRO A 131 1.86 -15.40 29.37
N PRO A 132 0.70 -14.72 29.41
CA PRO A 132 0.27 -13.82 28.35
C PRO A 132 1.30 -12.72 28.11
N VAL A 133 1.94 -12.76 26.94
CA VAL A 133 2.95 -11.77 26.55
C VAL A 133 2.22 -10.45 26.26
N VAL A 134 2.37 -9.49 27.18
CA VAL A 134 1.98 -8.09 26.93
C VAL A 134 2.91 -7.56 25.84
N PRO A 135 2.42 -7.03 24.70
CA PRO A 135 3.28 -6.55 23.64
C PRO A 135 4.14 -5.38 24.14
N LYS A 136 5.46 -5.57 24.13
CA LYS A 136 6.41 -4.48 24.34
C LYS A 136 6.32 -3.55 23.13
N ALA A 137 5.87 -2.31 23.35
CA ALA A 137 5.86 -1.26 22.34
C ALA A 137 7.27 -1.11 21.75
N ALA A 138 7.39 -1.32 20.44
CA ALA A 138 8.59 -0.98 19.69
C ALA A 138 8.60 0.54 19.50
N ALA A 139 9.25 1.24 20.42
CA ALA A 139 9.87 2.52 20.09
C ALA A 139 11.07 2.24 19.16
N ASP A 140 11.38 3.24 18.33
CA ASP A 140 12.53 3.30 17.42
C ASP A 140 12.28 2.77 15.99
N ALA A 141 11.41 3.45 15.25
CA ALA A 141 11.53 3.63 13.80
C ALA A 141 10.68 4.81 13.31
N ALA A 142 10.88 6.00 13.88
CA ALA A 142 10.23 7.23 13.42
C ALA A 142 11.25 8.37 13.39
N ASP A 143 12.27 8.23 12.55
CA ASP A 143 13.06 9.35 12.04
C ASP A 143 13.74 8.88 10.76
N ALA A 144 13.06 9.10 9.62
CA ALA A 144 13.65 9.33 8.29
C ALA A 144 12.71 8.96 7.13
N VAL A 145 11.49 9.52 7.04
CA VAL A 145 10.89 9.79 5.71
C VAL A 145 9.89 10.95 5.77
N ALA A 146 10.38 12.18 6.01
CA ALA A 146 9.58 13.38 5.80
C ALA A 146 10.47 14.56 5.40
N ALA A 147 11.12 14.46 4.24
CA ALA A 147 11.64 15.61 3.51
C ALA A 147 12.04 15.18 2.09
N GLY A 148 11.20 15.49 1.12
CA GLY A 148 11.54 15.36 -0.30
C GLY A 148 10.29 15.62 -1.14
N GLY A 149 10.15 16.75 -1.83
CA GLY A 149 10.95 17.95 -1.88
C GLY A 149 10.15 18.95 -2.69
N ASP A 150 9.95 20.15 -2.16
CA ASP A 150 9.55 21.27 -3.00
C ASP A 150 10.73 21.53 -3.93
N SER A 151 10.55 21.14 -5.19
CA SER A 151 11.47 21.51 -6.25
C SER A 151 11.53 23.04 -6.27
N SER A 152 12.74 23.57 -6.07
CA SER A 152 13.09 24.98 -6.20
C SER A 152 13.03 25.45 -7.66
N GLY A 153 11.92 25.17 -8.34
CA GLY A 153 11.58 25.71 -9.65
C GLY A 153 10.92 27.07 -9.47
N ILE A 154 11.32 28.04 -10.30
CA ILE A 154 10.63 29.32 -10.41
C ILE A 154 9.13 29.04 -10.60
N SER A 155 8.28 29.55 -9.70
CA SER A 155 6.86 29.26 -9.75
C SER A 155 6.24 29.80 -11.05
N ASN A 156 5.20 29.14 -11.56
CA ASN A 156 4.56 29.51 -12.82
C ASN A 156 4.04 30.96 -12.80
N GLU A 157 3.69 31.48 -11.63
CA GLU A 157 3.26 32.86 -11.41
C GLU A 157 4.39 33.88 -11.70
N VAL A 158 5.63 33.56 -11.31
CA VAL A 158 6.80 34.41 -11.56
C VAL A 158 7.15 34.42 -13.06
N ILE A 159 7.05 33.26 -13.72
CA ILE A 159 7.28 33.14 -15.18
C ILE A 159 6.23 33.96 -15.96
N LEU A 160 4.95 33.83 -15.60
CA LEU A 160 3.86 34.57 -16.24
C LEU A 160 3.98 36.09 -16.00
N GLY A 161 4.37 36.51 -14.79
CA GLY A 161 4.63 37.91 -14.47
C GLY A 161 5.76 38.52 -15.31
N ALA A 162 6.87 37.78 -15.48
CA ALA A 162 7.99 38.20 -16.30
C ALA A 162 7.62 38.34 -17.78
N LEU A 163 6.88 37.36 -18.34
CA LEU A 163 6.41 37.41 -19.73
C LEU A 163 5.47 38.60 -19.98
N ALA A 164 4.54 38.87 -19.07
CA ALA A 164 3.61 40.00 -19.19
C ALA A 164 4.35 41.34 -19.21
N LEU A 165 5.39 41.50 -18.39
CA LEU A 165 6.22 42.70 -18.36
C LEU A 165 6.99 42.90 -19.66
N VAL A 166 7.59 41.84 -20.20
CA VAL A 166 8.28 41.89 -21.50
C VAL A 166 7.32 42.28 -22.62
N PHE A 167 6.12 41.68 -22.66
CA PHE A 167 5.10 42.05 -23.65
C PHE A 167 4.66 43.51 -23.52
N ALA A 168 4.46 44.01 -22.30
CA ALA A 168 4.11 45.42 -22.08
C ALA A 168 5.22 46.37 -22.58
N LEU A 169 6.49 46.04 -22.30
CA LEU A 169 7.63 46.82 -22.81
C LEU A 169 7.70 46.81 -24.33
N LEU A 170 7.49 45.66 -24.98
CA LEU A 170 7.46 45.55 -26.44
C LEU A 170 6.32 46.37 -27.05
N VAL A 171 5.13 46.35 -26.44
CA VAL A 171 3.99 47.16 -26.91
C VAL A 171 4.29 48.66 -26.79
N VAL A 172 4.84 49.10 -25.65
CA VAL A 172 5.23 50.50 -25.45
C VAL A 172 6.30 50.92 -26.46
N MET A 173 7.32 50.08 -26.67
CA MET A 173 8.38 50.33 -27.64
C MET A 173 7.82 50.43 -29.07
N LEU A 174 6.91 49.53 -29.46
CA LEU A 174 6.26 49.57 -30.77
C LEU A 174 5.43 50.84 -30.97
N ILE A 175 4.71 51.29 -29.93
CA ILE A 175 3.94 52.54 -29.95
C ILE A 175 4.87 53.74 -30.12
N LEU A 176 5.98 53.79 -29.37
CA LEU A 176 6.96 54.87 -29.45
C LEU A 176 7.66 54.91 -30.81
N VAL A 177 8.03 53.74 -31.36
CA VAL A 177 8.63 53.63 -32.69
C VAL A 177 7.64 54.10 -33.75
N ASN A 178 6.39 53.63 -33.73
CA ASN A 178 5.36 54.05 -34.68
C ASN A 178 5.09 55.56 -34.60
N LYS A 179 5.04 56.13 -33.39
CA LYS A 179 4.87 57.57 -33.16
C LYS A 179 6.07 58.37 -33.68
N THR A 180 7.28 57.88 -33.48
CA THR A 180 8.52 58.50 -33.97
C THR A 180 8.61 58.45 -35.49
N LEU A 181 8.34 57.29 -36.10
CA LEU A 181 8.32 57.13 -37.56
C LEU A 181 7.28 58.06 -38.22
N ARG A 182 6.09 58.22 -37.61
CA ARG A 182 5.07 59.15 -38.09
C ARG A 182 5.52 60.62 -38.01
N ARG A 183 6.14 61.02 -36.90
CA ARG A 183 6.70 62.38 -36.75
C ARG A 183 7.80 62.68 -37.76
N ILE A 184 8.66 61.70 -38.05
CA ILE A 184 9.73 61.83 -39.05
C ILE A 184 9.13 61.88 -40.46
N ALA A 185 8.11 61.07 -40.75
CA ALA A 185 7.41 61.10 -42.04
C ALA A 185 6.74 62.47 -42.29
N GLU A 186 6.06 63.02 -41.29
CA GLU A 186 5.46 64.36 -41.34
C GLU A 186 6.52 65.46 -41.54
N ALA A 187 7.65 65.39 -40.81
CA ALA A 187 8.73 66.38 -40.91
C ALA A 187 9.47 66.35 -42.25
N ASN A 188 9.51 65.19 -42.92
CA ASN A 188 10.14 65.02 -44.24
C ASN A 188 9.19 65.28 -45.41
N GLY A 189 8.01 65.86 -45.16
CA GLY A 189 7.05 66.21 -46.21
C GLY A 189 6.40 65.00 -46.90
N VAL A 190 6.52 63.80 -46.31
CA VAL A 190 5.79 62.63 -46.77
C VAL A 190 4.35 62.78 -46.30
N ILE A 191 3.50 63.31 -47.17
CA ILE A 191 2.05 63.31 -46.99
C ILE A 191 1.64 61.83 -46.93
N LEU A 192 1.45 61.30 -45.73
CA LEU A 192 0.74 60.05 -45.52
C LEU A 192 -0.71 60.33 -45.93
N GLU A 193 -0.98 60.20 -47.23
CA GLU A 193 -2.30 60.41 -47.81
C GLU A 193 -3.33 59.68 -46.96
N LYS A 194 -4.16 60.49 -46.30
CA LYS A 194 -5.34 60.05 -45.56
C LYS A 194 -6.45 59.61 -46.54
N GLU A 195 -6.10 59.31 -47.80
CA GLU A 195 -6.99 59.08 -48.95
C GLU A 195 -6.79 57.70 -49.62
N LEU A 196 -6.30 56.70 -48.89
CA LEU A 196 -6.71 55.31 -49.12
C LEU A 196 -7.49 54.80 -47.91
N ALA A 197 -8.40 55.64 -47.41
CA ALA A 197 -9.62 55.18 -46.76
C ALA A 197 -10.54 54.46 -47.76
N GLU A 198 -9.99 53.59 -48.62
CA GLU A 198 -10.75 52.42 -49.02
C GLU A 198 -11.21 51.79 -47.73
N LYS A 199 -12.54 51.69 -47.57
CA LYS A 199 -13.21 51.09 -46.43
C LYS A 199 -12.55 49.74 -46.17
N ARG A 200 -11.53 49.69 -45.30
CA ARG A 200 -10.91 48.45 -44.88
C ARG A 200 -12.07 47.59 -44.39
N THR A 201 -12.20 46.40 -44.95
CA THR A 201 -13.28 45.51 -44.54
C THR A 201 -13.17 45.34 -43.03
N PRO A 202 -14.26 45.53 -42.28
CA PRO A 202 -14.21 45.35 -40.83
C PRO A 202 -13.68 43.94 -40.54
N ILE A 203 -12.84 43.80 -39.53
CA ILE A 203 -12.08 42.56 -39.25
C ILE A 203 -12.99 41.33 -39.21
N TRP A 204 -14.20 41.46 -38.65
CA TRP A 204 -15.23 40.41 -38.63
C TRP A 204 -15.68 39.95 -40.02
N LYS A 205 -15.82 40.88 -40.98
CA LYS A 205 -16.19 40.57 -42.36
C LYS A 205 -15.03 39.94 -43.12
N ALA A 206 -13.81 40.43 -42.91
CA ALA A 206 -12.60 39.82 -43.47
C ALA A 206 -12.37 38.40 -42.93
N PHE A 207 -12.65 38.18 -41.65
CA PHE A 207 -12.63 36.86 -41.00
C PHE A 207 -13.69 35.94 -41.58
N ALA A 208 -14.96 36.37 -41.64
CA ALA A 208 -16.07 35.58 -42.15
C ALA A 208 -15.92 35.23 -43.65
N GLN A 209 -15.28 36.09 -44.44
CA GLN A 209 -14.98 35.82 -45.85
C GLN A 209 -13.84 34.80 -46.05
N ASN A 210 -12.97 34.62 -45.05
CA ASN A 210 -11.86 33.68 -45.13
C ASN A 210 -12.28 32.32 -44.55
N GLN A 211 -12.73 31.41 -45.42
CA GLN A 211 -13.20 30.08 -45.03
C GLN A 211 -12.16 29.27 -44.25
N PHE A 212 -10.87 29.44 -44.51
CA PHE A 212 -9.82 28.76 -43.75
C PHE A 212 -9.75 29.25 -42.29
N LEU A 213 -9.79 30.57 -42.07
CA LEU A 213 -9.80 31.13 -40.71
C LEU A 213 -11.07 30.75 -39.93
N VAL A 214 -12.22 30.75 -40.59
CA VAL A 214 -13.48 30.30 -39.99
C VAL A 214 -13.39 28.83 -39.58
N LEU A 215 -12.85 27.97 -40.45
CA LEU A 215 -12.68 26.54 -40.16
C LEU A 215 -11.73 26.31 -38.97
N VAL A 216 -10.56 26.94 -38.96
CA VAL A 216 -9.58 26.79 -37.86
C VAL A 216 -10.18 27.29 -36.54
N PHE A 217 -10.87 28.42 -36.55
CA PHE A 217 -11.53 28.95 -35.36
C PHE A 217 -12.68 28.05 -34.87
N ALA A 218 -13.47 27.49 -35.78
CA ALA A 218 -14.53 26.54 -35.43
C ALA A 218 -13.96 25.26 -34.80
N ILE A 219 -12.89 24.70 -35.37
CA ILE A 219 -12.18 23.55 -34.79
C ILE A 219 -11.61 23.91 -33.42
N PHE A 220 -10.98 25.08 -33.28
CA PHE A 220 -10.45 25.55 -32.01
C PHE A 220 -11.54 25.66 -30.93
N LEU A 221 -12.69 26.26 -31.25
CA LEU A 221 -13.81 26.34 -30.31
C LEU A 221 -14.41 24.96 -29.99
N LEU A 222 -14.51 24.08 -30.99
CA LEU A 222 -15.00 22.71 -30.78
C LEU A 222 -14.08 21.91 -29.85
N LEU A 223 -12.76 21.95 -30.09
CA LEU A 223 -11.79 21.26 -29.23
C LEU A 223 -11.70 21.91 -27.84
N GLY A 224 -11.71 23.25 -27.77
CA GLY A 224 -11.70 23.99 -26.52
C GLY A 224 -12.92 23.68 -25.65
N SER A 225 -14.12 23.77 -26.24
CA SER A 225 -15.37 23.40 -25.55
C SER A 225 -15.39 21.93 -25.11
N ALA A 226 -14.91 21.00 -25.95
CA ALA A 226 -14.79 19.59 -25.58
C ALA A 226 -13.82 19.39 -24.40
N TYR A 227 -12.69 20.09 -24.39
CA TYR A 227 -11.72 20.05 -23.29
C TYR A 227 -12.31 20.59 -21.98
N PHE A 228 -12.97 21.75 -22.00
CA PHE A 228 -13.61 22.31 -20.82
C PHE A 228 -14.79 21.45 -20.35
N ALA A 229 -15.62 20.93 -21.26
CA ALA A 229 -16.71 20.02 -20.93
C ALA A 229 -16.20 18.72 -20.29
N TYR A 230 -15.09 18.16 -20.80
CA TYR A 230 -14.41 17.02 -20.20
C TYR A 230 -13.90 17.34 -18.79
N GLY A 231 -13.22 18.47 -18.61
CA GLY A 231 -12.75 18.92 -17.29
C GLY A 231 -13.89 19.08 -16.28
N TRP A 232 -15.01 19.69 -16.70
CA TRP A 232 -16.21 19.81 -15.88
C TRP A 232 -16.81 18.45 -15.50
N MET A 233 -16.91 17.53 -16.47
CA MET A 233 -17.44 16.18 -16.24
C MET A 233 -16.56 15.36 -15.28
N MET A 234 -15.25 15.52 -15.36
CA MET A 234 -14.29 14.88 -14.47
C MET A 234 -14.38 15.35 -13.01
N GLN A 235 -15.16 16.40 -12.73
CA GLN A 235 -15.42 16.88 -11.37
C GLN A 235 -16.58 16.11 -10.70
N VAL A 236 -17.41 15.41 -11.46
CA VAL A 236 -18.56 14.66 -10.92
C VAL A 236 -18.08 13.29 -10.43
N GLY A 237 -18.21 13.02 -9.13
CA GLY A 237 -17.96 11.69 -8.53
C GLY A 237 -16.49 11.36 -8.26
N VAL A 238 -15.59 12.35 -8.26
CA VAL A 238 -14.19 12.19 -7.84
C VAL A 238 -14.02 12.75 -6.42
N ASP A 239 -14.58 12.04 -5.45
CA ASP A 239 -14.43 12.38 -4.03
C ASP A 239 -13.08 11.87 -3.50
N GLN A 240 -12.19 12.79 -3.14
CA GLN A 240 -10.94 12.46 -2.44
C GLN A 240 -11.20 12.34 -0.95
N GLY A 241 -10.64 11.31 -0.29
CA GLY A 241 -10.79 11.13 1.15
C GLY A 241 -12.15 10.57 1.60
N TYR A 242 -12.91 9.93 0.70
CA TYR A 242 -14.14 9.24 1.07
C TYR A 242 -13.87 8.11 2.07
N ALA A 243 -14.23 8.34 3.33
CA ALA A 243 -14.06 7.41 4.44
C ALA A 243 -15.42 7.19 5.13
N PRO A 244 -16.23 6.22 4.68
CA PRO A 244 -17.51 5.92 5.31
C PRO A 244 -17.29 5.32 6.71
N ILE A 245 -18.21 5.62 7.63
CA ILE A 245 -18.22 4.98 8.95
C ILE A 245 -18.31 3.46 8.79
N GLN A 246 -17.30 2.74 9.24
CA GLN A 246 -17.28 1.29 9.16
C GLN A 246 -17.99 0.68 10.38
N PRO A 247 -18.95 -0.25 10.20
CA PRO A 247 -19.61 -0.92 11.33
C PRO A 247 -18.67 -1.78 12.19
N ILE A 248 -17.50 -2.12 11.64
CA ILE A 248 -16.46 -2.91 12.30
C ILE A 248 -15.13 -2.17 12.17
N HIS A 249 -14.34 -2.15 13.23
CA HIS A 249 -12.99 -1.58 13.19
C HIS A 249 -12.07 -2.48 12.36
N TYR A 250 -11.32 -1.88 11.43
CA TYR A 250 -10.44 -2.60 10.51
C TYR A 250 -9.04 -1.99 10.52
N SER A 251 -8.03 -2.82 10.83
CA SER A 251 -6.62 -2.43 10.78
C SER A 251 -5.89 -3.14 9.63
N HIS A 252 -5.28 -2.40 8.71
CA HIS A 252 -4.48 -2.97 7.62
C HIS A 252 -3.26 -3.75 8.13
N LYS A 253 -2.68 -3.35 9.28
CA LYS A 253 -1.51 -4.00 9.88
C LYS A 253 -1.78 -5.46 10.26
N ILE A 254 -2.90 -5.71 10.93
CA ILE A 254 -3.27 -7.06 11.35
C ILE A 254 -3.59 -7.93 10.14
N HIS A 255 -4.29 -7.39 9.14
CA HIS A 255 -4.74 -8.18 8.00
C HIS A 255 -3.63 -8.41 6.98
N ALA A 256 -3.04 -7.35 6.43
CA ALA A 256 -2.04 -7.46 5.36
C ALA A 256 -0.62 -7.68 5.89
N GLY A 257 -0.30 -7.18 7.08
CA GLY A 257 1.01 -7.33 7.71
C GLY A 257 1.14 -8.67 8.44
N ASP A 258 0.53 -8.76 9.62
CA ASP A 258 0.73 -9.89 10.54
C ASP A 258 0.17 -11.21 10.00
N ASN A 259 -1.02 -11.16 9.35
CA ASN A 259 -1.69 -12.34 8.79
C ASN A 259 -1.39 -12.56 7.29
N GLY A 260 -0.68 -11.65 6.63
CA GLY A 260 -0.28 -11.80 5.22
C GLY A 260 -1.44 -11.87 4.22
N ILE A 261 -2.61 -11.34 4.54
CA ILE A 261 -3.78 -11.34 3.64
C ILE A 261 -3.50 -10.42 2.45
N GLU A 262 -3.66 -10.96 1.23
CA GLU A 262 -3.41 -10.20 0.02
C GLU A 262 -4.38 -9.01 -0.10
N CYS A 263 -3.84 -7.82 -0.41
CA CYS A 263 -4.63 -6.57 -0.56
C CYS A 263 -5.86 -6.75 -1.48
N LYS A 264 -5.71 -7.56 -2.53
CA LYS A 264 -6.75 -7.78 -3.57
C LYS A 264 -7.89 -8.68 -3.11
N TYR A 265 -7.73 -9.38 -2.00
CA TYR A 265 -8.80 -10.11 -1.36
C TYR A 265 -9.92 -9.15 -0.94
N CYS A 266 -9.55 -7.99 -0.38
CA CYS A 266 -10.47 -6.92 -0.02
C CYS A 266 -10.71 -5.95 -1.18
N HIS A 267 -9.66 -5.58 -1.91
CA HIS A 267 -9.71 -4.60 -2.99
C HIS A 267 -9.76 -5.26 -4.38
N SER A 268 -10.88 -5.91 -4.69
CA SER A 268 -11.04 -6.67 -5.93
C SER A 268 -10.91 -5.80 -7.19
N SER A 269 -11.29 -4.52 -7.11
CA SER A 269 -11.22 -3.59 -8.24
C SER A 269 -9.84 -2.93 -8.42
N ALA A 270 -8.89 -3.14 -7.50
CA ALA A 270 -7.56 -2.52 -7.56
C ALA A 270 -6.75 -2.86 -8.82
N ARG A 271 -7.03 -3.99 -9.50
CA ARG A 271 -6.36 -4.35 -10.75
C ARG A 271 -6.95 -3.69 -11.99
N VAL A 272 -8.24 -3.35 -11.97
CA VAL A 272 -9.02 -3.04 -13.17
C VAL A 272 -9.62 -1.64 -13.16
N SER A 273 -9.43 -0.89 -12.07
CA SER A 273 -10.02 0.43 -11.91
C SER A 273 -9.03 1.41 -11.27
N LYS A 274 -9.34 2.69 -11.39
CA LYS A 274 -8.52 3.78 -10.80
C LYS A 274 -8.59 3.83 -9.27
N THR A 275 -9.54 3.12 -8.66
CA THR A 275 -9.75 3.09 -7.21
C THR A 275 -9.82 1.65 -6.72
N SER A 276 -9.26 1.39 -5.55
CA SER A 276 -9.23 0.02 -4.98
C SER A 276 -10.60 -0.51 -4.58
N GLY A 277 -11.63 0.37 -4.55
CA GLY A 277 -12.98 0.05 -4.09
C GLY A 277 -13.03 -0.24 -2.59
N ILE A 278 -14.21 -0.16 -1.99
CA ILE A 278 -14.42 -0.56 -0.58
C ILE A 278 -15.14 -1.91 -0.60
N PRO A 279 -14.60 -2.95 0.06
CA PRO A 279 -15.25 -4.27 0.10
C PRO A 279 -16.60 -4.21 0.81
N SER A 280 -17.48 -5.15 0.47
CA SER A 280 -18.70 -5.37 1.25
C SER A 280 -18.37 -6.00 2.61
N LEU A 281 -19.25 -5.78 3.60
CA LEU A 281 -19.12 -6.36 4.95
C LEU A 281 -19.01 -7.89 4.93
N ASN A 282 -19.58 -8.56 3.92
CA ASN A 282 -19.49 -10.02 3.79
C ASN A 282 -18.05 -10.53 3.64
N VAL A 283 -17.15 -9.77 3.01
CA VAL A 283 -15.74 -10.15 2.88
C VAL A 283 -15.10 -10.25 4.26
N CYS A 284 -15.42 -9.31 5.15
CA CYS A 284 -14.95 -9.31 6.53
C CYS A 284 -15.54 -10.51 7.29
N MET A 285 -16.85 -10.77 7.12
CA MET A 285 -17.53 -11.86 7.83
C MET A 285 -17.06 -13.27 7.43
N ASN A 286 -16.33 -13.45 6.33
CA ASN A 286 -15.72 -14.74 5.98
C ASN A 286 -14.72 -15.22 7.05
N CYS A 287 -14.06 -14.28 7.72
CA CYS A 287 -13.13 -14.60 8.81
C CYS A 287 -13.75 -14.23 10.17
N HIS A 288 -14.39 -13.07 10.29
CA HIS A 288 -14.96 -12.57 11.55
C HIS A 288 -16.07 -13.43 12.16
N LYS A 289 -16.67 -14.36 11.40
CA LYS A 289 -17.55 -15.41 11.96
C LYS A 289 -16.81 -16.44 12.82
N SER A 290 -15.49 -16.55 12.66
CA SER A 290 -14.63 -17.53 13.34
C SER A 290 -13.64 -16.87 14.31
N ILE A 291 -13.36 -15.56 14.13
CA ILE A 291 -12.49 -14.76 15.03
C ILE A 291 -13.33 -13.81 15.89
N TYR A 292 -13.59 -14.22 17.14
CA TYR A 292 -14.52 -13.54 18.06
C TYR A 292 -13.87 -12.49 18.97
N GLU A 293 -12.59 -12.16 18.78
CA GLU A 293 -11.87 -11.31 19.74
C GLU A 293 -11.08 -10.19 19.06
N TYR A 294 -11.48 -8.95 19.36
CA TYR A 294 -10.69 -7.75 19.19
C TYR A 294 -10.12 -7.39 20.56
N LYS A 295 -8.79 -7.45 20.72
CA LYS A 295 -8.09 -7.06 21.96
C LYS A 295 -7.76 -5.56 22.03
N GLY A 296 -8.40 -4.73 21.21
CA GLY A 296 -8.22 -3.27 21.23
C GLY A 296 -9.29 -2.57 22.07
N ASN A 297 -9.17 -1.24 22.19
CA ASN A 297 -10.09 -0.42 22.98
C ASN A 297 -11.53 -0.53 22.46
N PRO A 298 -12.54 -0.84 23.31
CA PRO A 298 -13.96 -0.85 22.91
C PRO A 298 -14.49 0.50 22.39
N GLU A 299 -13.79 1.62 22.61
CA GLU A 299 -14.12 2.94 22.09
C GLU A 299 -13.62 3.18 20.65
N GLY A 300 -12.92 2.21 20.05
CA GLY A 300 -12.27 2.33 18.75
C GLY A 300 -10.80 2.71 18.85
N PRO A 301 -10.10 2.88 17.71
CA PRO A 301 -8.67 3.24 17.70
C PRO A 301 -8.47 4.58 18.41
N SER A 302 -7.56 4.60 19.38
CA SER A 302 -7.09 5.83 20.04
C SER A 302 -6.45 6.78 19.01
N LYS A 303 -6.21 8.04 19.39
CA LYS A 303 -5.47 8.97 18.51
C LYS A 303 -4.07 8.46 18.18
N GLU A 304 -3.43 7.73 19.09
CA GLU A 304 -2.16 7.05 18.81
C GLU A 304 -2.33 5.87 17.85
N ASP A 305 -3.44 5.13 17.92
CA ASP A 305 -3.74 4.06 16.97
C ASP A 305 -3.95 4.64 15.55
N LEU A 306 -4.74 5.71 15.41
CA LEU A 306 -4.92 6.38 14.12
C LEU A 306 -3.60 6.97 13.56
N ALA A 307 -2.75 7.53 14.44
CA ALA A 307 -1.44 8.05 14.05
C ALA A 307 -0.47 6.96 13.57
N ASN A 308 -0.66 5.72 14.04
CA ASN A 308 0.10 4.55 13.62
C ASN A 308 -0.58 3.74 12.49
N GLY A 309 -1.69 4.25 11.94
CA GLY A 309 -2.40 3.64 10.80
C GLY A 309 -3.31 2.45 11.16
N TYR A 310 -3.83 2.40 12.39
CA TYR A 310 -4.80 1.39 12.85
C TYR A 310 -6.25 1.74 12.55
#